data_AF-A0A7V9BXS7-F1
#
_entry.id   AF-A0A7V9BXS7-F1
#
_cell.length_a   1.000
_cell.length_b   1.000
_cell.length_c   1.000
_cell.angle_alpha   90.00
_cell.angle_beta   90.00
_cell.angle_gamma   90.00
#
_symmetry.space_group_name_H-M   'P 1'
#
loop_
_entity.id
_entity.type
_entity.pdbx_description
1 polymer ?
#
loop_
_entity_poly.entity_id
_entity_poly.type
_entity_poly.pdbx_seq_one_letter_code
_entity_poly.pdbx_strand_id
1 'polypeptide(L)'
;HQYERTNPIKGGRSTAQAPDGATVRPQSDGTTYVCVGSGGRPRYSWPPNVTDRYRGFAGPDSGTQVASFVNAADGSTAAETVDWSQTRYLDYAFLQVDVEPAPAGGDSRMTVRAITDGGQEIDTVTLVRRRST
;
A
#
# COMPACT_ATOMS: atom_id res chain seq x y z
N HIS A 1 4.14 0.30 -14.21
CA HIS A 1 4.99 1.24 -13.47
C HIS A 1 4.06 2.21 -12.77
N GLN A 2 3.85 2.01 -11.48
CA GLN A 2 2.89 2.75 -10.65
C GLN A 2 3.29 2.62 -9.17
N TYR A 3 2.63 3.40 -8.32
CA TYR A 3 2.67 3.23 -6.87
C TYR A 3 1.38 2.55 -6.39
N GLU A 4 1.53 1.56 -5.52
CA GLU A 4 0.42 0.90 -4.83
C GLU A 4 0.83 0.42 -3.44
N ARG A 5 -0.02 0.66 -2.44
CA ARG A 5 0.14 0.15 -1.08
C ARG A 5 -1.08 -0.65 -0.65
N THR A 6 -0.81 -1.76 0.03
CA THR A 6 -1.87 -2.63 0.54
C THR A 6 -2.35 -2.25 1.94
N ASN A 7 -3.51 -2.76 2.33
CA ASN A 7 -3.85 -3.06 3.72
C ASN A 7 -2.86 -4.11 4.29
N PRO A 8 -2.72 -4.26 5.61
CA PRO A 8 -1.95 -5.37 6.17
C PRO A 8 -2.58 -6.71 5.80
N ILE A 9 -1.79 -7.58 5.17
CA ILE A 9 -2.21 -8.90 4.70
C ILE A 9 -1.62 -9.99 5.59
N LYS A 10 -2.48 -10.93 6.00
CA LYS A 10 -2.09 -12.16 6.70
C LYS A 10 -2.96 -13.31 6.18
N GLY A 11 -2.33 -14.42 5.77
CA GLY A 11 -3.06 -15.55 5.20
C GLY A 11 -3.80 -15.21 3.91
N GLY A 12 -3.25 -14.30 3.09
CA GLY A 12 -3.82 -13.91 1.81
C GLY A 12 -5.03 -12.96 1.88
N ARG A 13 -5.35 -12.41 3.06
CA ARG A 13 -6.48 -11.48 3.26
C ARG A 13 -6.05 -10.26 4.03
N SER A 14 -6.72 -9.13 3.77
CA SER A 14 -6.66 -7.97 4.67
C SER A 14 -7.13 -8.38 6.07
N THR A 15 -6.40 -7.96 7.10
CA THR A 15 -6.82 -8.16 8.50
C THR A 15 -7.45 -6.91 9.10
N ALA A 16 -7.11 -5.74 8.55
CA ALA A 16 -7.61 -4.44 8.94
C ALA A 16 -7.53 -3.48 7.73
N GLN A 17 -8.36 -2.44 7.76
CA GLN A 17 -8.24 -1.32 6.82
C GLN A 17 -7.14 -0.36 7.29
N ALA A 18 -6.28 0.10 6.39
CA ALA A 18 -5.14 0.97 6.67
C ALA A 18 -5.12 2.18 5.72
N PRO A 19 -6.10 3.10 5.80
CA PRO A 19 -6.14 4.31 4.98
C PRO A 19 -4.87 5.18 5.13
N ASP A 20 -4.74 6.23 4.31
CA ASP A 20 -3.70 7.23 4.49
C ASP A 20 -3.61 7.71 5.95
N GLY A 21 -2.39 7.78 6.48
CA GLY A 21 -2.09 8.12 7.87
C GLY A 21 -2.26 6.97 8.87
N ALA A 22 -2.67 5.77 8.43
CA ALA A 22 -2.89 4.65 9.35
C ALA A 22 -1.62 4.19 10.07
N THR A 23 -1.82 3.64 11.27
CA THR A 23 -0.80 2.88 12.00
C THR A 23 -1.12 1.40 11.92
N VAL A 24 -0.15 0.60 11.49
CA VAL A 24 -0.22 -0.86 11.38
C VAL A 24 0.77 -1.47 12.36
N ARG A 25 0.38 -2.55 13.03
CA ARG A 25 1.26 -3.38 13.86
C ARG A 25 1.53 -4.70 13.15
N PRO A 26 2.65 -4.83 12.40
CA PRO A 26 2.85 -5.98 11.53
C PRO A 26 2.80 -7.35 12.21
N GLN A 27 3.11 -7.40 13.51
CA GLN A 27 3.06 -8.64 14.30
C GLN A 27 1.64 -9.20 14.45
N SER A 28 0.64 -8.33 14.66
CA SER A 28 -0.77 -8.73 14.80
C SER A 28 -1.49 -8.66 13.47
N ASP A 29 -1.34 -7.55 12.76
CA ASP A 29 -2.14 -7.18 11.60
C ASP A 29 -1.59 -7.85 10.33
N GLY A 30 -0.30 -8.13 10.27
CA GLY A 30 0.35 -8.72 9.10
C GLY A 30 1.09 -7.72 8.24
N THR A 31 1.47 -8.15 7.04
CA THR A 31 2.45 -7.44 6.23
C THR A 31 1.77 -6.41 5.33
N THR A 32 2.23 -5.16 5.38
CA THR A 32 1.92 -4.15 4.36
C THR A 32 2.88 -4.33 3.19
N TYR A 33 2.36 -4.50 1.98
CA TYR A 33 3.16 -4.55 0.75
C TYR A 33 3.09 -3.19 0.06
N VAL A 34 4.22 -2.76 -0.49
CA VAL A 34 4.33 -1.50 -1.24
C VAL A 34 5.04 -1.77 -2.55
N CYS A 35 4.36 -1.49 -3.66
CA CYS A 35 4.96 -1.38 -4.97
C CYS A 35 5.26 0.10 -5.24
N VAL A 36 6.52 0.45 -5.49
CA VAL A 36 6.96 1.79 -5.90
C VAL A 36 7.79 1.69 -7.19
N GLY A 37 7.21 1.04 -8.20
CA GLY A 37 7.82 0.86 -9.52
C GLY A 37 7.65 2.07 -10.45
N SER A 38 7.37 3.25 -9.89
CA SER A 38 6.94 4.50 -10.55
C SER A 38 8.09 5.48 -10.78
N GLY A 39 9.33 5.02 -10.97
CA GLY A 39 10.50 5.92 -10.99
C GLY A 39 10.85 6.63 -12.31
N GLY A 40 10.11 6.41 -13.42
CA GLY A 40 10.39 7.15 -14.67
C GLY A 40 10.21 6.41 -16.01
N ARG A 41 9.81 5.13 -16.02
CA ARG A 41 9.39 4.45 -17.27
C ARG A 41 7.90 4.76 -17.57
N PRO A 42 7.47 4.64 -18.85
CA PRO A 42 6.07 4.85 -19.22
C PRO A 42 5.11 4.07 -18.32
N ARG A 43 4.02 4.74 -17.95
CA ARG A 43 3.02 4.25 -17.01
C ARG A 43 2.24 3.09 -17.61
N TYR A 44 1.79 2.18 -16.76
CA TYR A 44 0.69 1.28 -17.17
C TYR A 44 -0.62 2.04 -17.09
N SER A 45 -1.69 1.47 -17.64
CA SER A 45 -3.04 1.93 -17.38
C SER A 45 -3.64 1.08 -16.28
N TRP A 46 -4.54 1.66 -15.48
CA TRP A 46 -5.39 0.87 -14.62
C TRP A 46 -6.29 -0.05 -15.46
N PRO A 47 -6.67 -1.23 -14.94
CA PRO A 47 -7.78 -1.99 -15.49
C PRO A 47 -9.07 -1.15 -15.54
N PRO A 48 -10.07 -1.54 -16.36
CA PRO A 48 -11.38 -0.89 -16.35
C PRO A 48 -11.97 -0.79 -14.92
N ASN A 49 -12.54 0.37 -14.60
CA ASN A 49 -13.17 0.70 -13.30
C ASN A 49 -12.21 0.73 -12.09
N VAL A 50 -10.89 0.69 -12.33
CA VAL A 50 -9.89 0.99 -11.31
C VAL A 50 -9.32 2.37 -11.59
N THR A 51 -9.27 3.20 -10.56
CA THR A 51 -8.70 4.56 -10.66
C THR A 51 -7.70 4.80 -9.54
N ASP A 52 -7.03 5.94 -9.61
CA ASP A 52 -6.23 6.46 -8.51
C ASP A 52 -7.04 6.60 -7.22
N ARG A 53 -6.35 6.37 -6.10
CA ARG A 53 -6.85 6.45 -4.73
C ARG A 53 -5.70 6.91 -3.84
N TYR A 54 -5.63 8.18 -3.48
CA TYR A 54 -4.56 8.73 -2.66
C TYR A 54 -5.01 9.98 -1.92
N ARG A 55 -4.16 10.54 -1.04
CA ARG A 55 -4.47 11.77 -0.31
C ARG A 55 -4.81 12.91 -1.26
N GLY A 56 -6.02 13.45 -1.11
CA GLY A 56 -6.53 14.52 -1.98
C GLY A 56 -7.17 14.02 -3.28
N PHE A 57 -7.23 12.69 -3.50
CA PHE A 57 -7.90 12.09 -4.65
C PHE A 57 -8.48 10.71 -4.29
N ALA A 58 -9.71 10.70 -3.80
CA ALA A 58 -10.52 9.49 -3.86
C ALA A 58 -11.19 9.51 -5.23
N GLY A 59 -10.63 8.82 -6.23
CA GLY A 59 -11.31 8.68 -7.52
C GLY A 59 -12.75 8.18 -7.32
N PRO A 60 -13.72 8.58 -8.14
CA PRO A 60 -15.14 8.25 -7.95
C PRO A 60 -15.40 6.74 -7.86
N ASP A 61 -14.59 5.93 -8.56
CA ASP A 61 -14.68 4.45 -8.55
C ASP A 61 -13.65 3.79 -7.61
N SER A 62 -12.88 4.59 -6.89
CA SER A 62 -11.69 4.14 -6.18
C SER A 62 -11.98 3.44 -4.85
N GLY A 63 -13.17 2.89 -4.63
CA GLY A 63 -13.59 2.20 -3.40
C GLY A 63 -12.53 1.22 -2.85
N THR A 64 -12.73 0.74 -1.61
CA THR A 64 -11.77 -0.20 -1.01
C THR A 64 -11.75 -1.55 -1.71
N GLN A 65 -12.75 -1.88 -2.53
CA GLN A 65 -12.82 -3.10 -3.32
C GLN A 65 -12.48 -2.83 -4.79
N VAL A 66 -11.60 -3.65 -5.36
CA VAL A 66 -11.21 -3.58 -6.77
C VAL A 66 -11.23 -4.94 -7.43
N ALA A 67 -11.60 -4.97 -8.71
CA ALA A 67 -11.47 -6.17 -9.53
C ALA A 67 -9.99 -6.46 -9.80
N SER A 68 -9.60 -7.72 -9.63
CA SER A 68 -8.23 -8.23 -9.81
C SER A 68 -8.32 -9.64 -10.43
N PHE A 69 -7.18 -10.28 -10.62
CA PHE A 69 -7.10 -11.68 -10.99
C PHE A 69 -5.86 -12.32 -10.37
N VAL A 70 -5.95 -13.61 -10.07
CA VAL A 70 -4.78 -14.43 -9.72
C VAL A 70 -4.33 -15.23 -10.94
N ASN A 71 -3.02 -15.39 -11.10
CA ASN A 71 -2.46 -16.32 -12.06
C ASN A 71 -2.48 -17.71 -11.44
N ALA A 72 -3.22 -18.64 -12.04
CA ALA A 72 -3.32 -20.02 -11.60
C ALA A 72 -2.12 -20.86 -12.07
N ALA A 73 -1.89 -21.99 -11.41
CA ALA A 73 -0.74 -22.86 -11.68
C ALA A 73 -0.74 -23.46 -13.10
N ASP A 74 -1.92 -23.56 -13.72
CA ASP A 74 -2.10 -24.05 -15.10
C ASP A 74 -1.88 -22.95 -16.17
N GLY A 75 -1.49 -21.74 -15.74
CA GLY A 75 -1.30 -20.58 -16.62
C GLY A 75 -2.58 -19.83 -16.96
N SER A 76 -3.74 -20.25 -16.45
CA SER A 76 -4.99 -19.48 -16.56
C SER A 76 -5.02 -18.32 -15.57
N THR A 77 -5.97 -17.41 -15.76
CA THR A 77 -6.28 -16.36 -14.78
C THR A 77 -7.65 -16.60 -14.18
N ALA A 78 -7.77 -16.41 -12.87
CA ALA A 78 -9.04 -16.44 -12.17
C ALA A 78 -9.36 -15.05 -11.64
N ALA A 79 -10.50 -14.50 -12.05
CA ALA A 79 -10.96 -13.20 -11.58
C ALA A 79 -11.25 -13.24 -10.08
N GLU A 80 -10.96 -12.13 -9.40
CA GLU A 80 -11.23 -11.94 -7.98
C GLU A 80 -11.65 -10.50 -7.70
N THR A 81 -12.20 -10.27 -6.51
CA THR A 81 -12.39 -8.93 -5.96
C THR A 81 -11.56 -8.86 -4.69
N VAL A 82 -10.68 -7.86 -4.63
CA VAL A 82 -9.76 -7.68 -3.50
C VAL A 82 -10.11 -6.40 -2.76
N ASP A 83 -9.94 -6.42 -1.45
CA ASP A 83 -10.12 -5.24 -0.59
C ASP A 83 -8.81 -4.63 -0.10
N TRP A 84 -7.68 -5.23 -0.50
CA TRP A 84 -6.37 -4.88 0.04
C TRP A 84 -5.72 -3.71 -0.66
N SER A 85 -6.15 -3.31 -1.87
CA SER A 85 -5.54 -2.24 -2.67
C SER A 85 -5.92 -0.84 -2.14
N GLN A 86 -5.16 -0.38 -1.15
CA GLN A 86 -5.58 0.72 -0.28
C GLN A 86 -5.18 2.11 -0.77
N THR A 87 -4.01 2.22 -1.36
CA THR A 87 -3.55 3.46 -2.01
C THR A 87 -2.98 3.13 -3.37
N ARG A 88 -3.35 3.89 -4.40
CA ARG A 88 -3.03 3.69 -5.81
C ARG A 88 -2.72 5.03 -6.45
N TYR A 89 -1.61 5.12 -7.18
CA TYR A 89 -1.23 6.33 -7.90
C TYR A 89 -0.55 6.00 -9.22
N LEU A 90 -1.13 6.51 -10.31
CA LEU A 90 -0.67 6.32 -11.68
C LEU A 90 0.14 7.53 -12.18
N ASP A 91 1.15 7.90 -11.41
CA ASP A 91 2.22 8.76 -11.88
C ASP A 91 3.52 8.50 -11.11
N TYR A 92 4.51 9.36 -11.33
CA TYR A 92 5.82 9.21 -10.71
C TYR A 92 5.81 9.53 -9.21
N ALA A 93 6.37 8.59 -8.45
CA ALA A 93 6.49 8.70 -7.01
C ALA A 93 7.70 7.91 -6.50
N PHE A 94 8.21 8.33 -5.35
CA PHE A 94 9.25 7.66 -4.57
C PHE A 94 8.82 7.55 -3.11
N LEU A 95 9.55 6.75 -2.33
CA LEU A 95 9.32 6.62 -0.89
C LEU A 95 10.36 7.39 -0.10
N GLN A 96 9.90 8.10 0.93
CA GLN A 96 10.74 8.49 2.07
C GLN A 96 10.40 7.56 3.24
N VAL A 97 11.43 7.02 3.89
CA VAL A 97 11.28 6.08 5.01
C VAL A 97 12.05 6.59 6.22
N ASP A 98 11.32 6.98 7.25
CA ASP A 98 11.88 7.46 8.52
C ASP A 98 11.73 6.36 9.57
N VAL A 99 12.82 6.01 10.26
CA VAL A 99 12.83 4.96 11.28
C VAL A 99 13.24 5.53 12.63
N GLU A 100 12.37 5.37 13.62
CA GLU A 100 12.60 5.73 15.01
C GLU A 100 12.81 4.43 15.82
N PRO A 101 14.05 4.09 16.20
CA PRO A 101 14.31 2.91 17.02
C PRO A 101 13.78 3.12 18.44
N ALA A 102 13.58 2.02 19.16
CA ALA A 102 13.20 2.04 20.57
C ALA A 102 14.12 1.15 21.41
N PRO A 103 14.29 1.43 22.71
CA PRO A 103 14.97 0.52 23.64
C PRO A 103 14.24 -0.84 23.74
N ALA A 104 14.88 -1.80 24.42
CA ALA A 104 14.25 -3.10 24.71
C ALA A 104 12.90 -2.90 25.42
N GLY A 105 11.89 -3.67 25.03
CA GLY A 105 10.52 -3.47 25.49
C GLY A 105 9.84 -2.18 25.01
N GLY A 106 10.46 -1.36 24.15
CA GLY A 106 9.83 -0.17 23.56
C GLY A 106 9.17 -0.45 22.20
N ASP A 107 8.39 0.51 21.72
CA ASP A 107 7.76 0.47 20.40
C ASP A 107 8.64 1.21 19.38
N SER A 108 9.30 0.47 18.49
CA SER A 108 9.99 1.05 17.33
C SER A 108 8.97 1.43 16.26
N ARG A 109 9.23 2.53 15.55
CA ARG A 109 8.33 3.10 14.54
C ARG A 109 9.05 3.26 13.20
N MET A 110 8.36 2.94 12.11
CA MET A 110 8.80 3.23 10.75
C MET A 110 7.67 3.98 10.04
N THR A 111 7.92 5.21 9.61
CA THR A 111 6.98 5.99 8.82
C THR A 111 7.39 5.90 7.35
N VAL A 112 6.50 5.39 6.51
CA VAL A 112 6.70 5.31 5.06
C VAL A 112 5.80 6.35 4.42
N ARG A 113 6.38 7.29 3.68
CA ARG A 113 5.68 8.34 2.94
C ARG A 113 5.87 8.12 1.45
N ALA A 114 4.80 8.20 0.67
CA ALA A 114 4.89 8.25 -0.79
C ALA A 114 4.80 9.71 -1.25
N ILE A 115 5.79 10.13 -2.03
CA ILE A 115 5.96 11.51 -2.48
C ILE A 115 6.04 11.52 -4.01
N THR A 116 5.27 12.39 -4.66
CA THR A 116 5.30 12.56 -6.11
C THR A 116 6.60 13.21 -6.57
N ASP A 117 6.91 13.13 -7.86
CA ASP A 117 7.99 13.89 -8.49
C ASP A 117 7.86 15.42 -8.33
N GLY A 118 6.64 15.93 -8.16
CA GLY A 118 6.35 17.32 -7.79
C GLY A 118 6.50 17.64 -6.30
N GLY A 119 6.87 16.68 -5.44
CA GLY A 119 7.07 16.87 -4.01
C GLY A 119 5.80 16.78 -3.15
N GLN A 120 4.66 16.41 -3.74
CA GLN A 120 3.41 16.23 -2.98
C GLN A 120 3.45 14.89 -2.25
N GLU A 121 3.22 14.89 -0.94
CA GLU A 121 2.97 13.65 -0.22
C GLU A 121 1.54 13.16 -0.44
N ILE A 122 1.42 11.99 -1.05
CA ILE A 122 0.15 11.38 -1.48
C ILE A 122 -0.31 10.23 -0.58
N ASP A 123 0.58 9.73 0.28
CA ASP A 123 0.27 8.65 1.21
C ASP A 123 1.26 8.60 2.37
N THR A 124 0.80 8.20 3.54
CA THR A 124 1.63 7.78 4.66
C THR A 124 1.07 6.54 5.34
N VAL A 125 1.95 5.63 5.76
CA VAL A 125 1.64 4.56 6.72
C VAL A 125 2.72 4.50 7.79
N THR A 126 2.32 4.28 9.03
CA THR A 126 3.23 4.04 10.16
C THR A 126 3.22 2.57 10.53
N LEU A 127 4.37 1.89 10.52
CA LEU A 127 4.53 0.55 11.06
C LEU A 127 5.09 0.63 12.48
N VAL A 128 4.40 0.02 13.44
CA VAL A 128 4.85 -0.03 14.84
C VAL A 128 5.11 -1.47 15.25
N ARG A 129 6.30 -1.73 15.80
CA ARG A 129 6.68 -3.02 16.35
C ARG A 129 7.21 -2.86 17.76
N ARG A 130 6.65 -3.62 18.71
CA ARG A 130 7.22 -3.75 20.04
C ARG A 130 8.45 -4.64 19.98
N ARG A 131 9.56 -4.16 20.50
CA ARG A 131 10.76 -4.98 20.67
C ARG A 131 10.55 -5.93 21.85
N SER A 132 10.97 -7.17 21.67
CA SER A 132 11.08 -8.10 22.79
C SER A 132 11.95 -7.50 23.89
N THR A 133 11.64 -7.86 25.13
CA THR A 133 12.45 -7.54 26.31
C THR A 133 13.79 -8.23 26.26
#